data_AF-A0A850SB62-F1
#
_entry.id   AF-A0A850SB62-F1
#
_cell.length_a   1.000
_cell.length_b   1.000
_cell.length_c   1.000
_cell.angle_alpha   90.00
_cell.angle_beta   90.00
_cell.angle_gamma   90.00
#
_symmetry.space_group_name_H-M   'P 1'
#
loop_
_entity.id
_entity.type
_entity.pdbx_description
1 polymer ?
#
loop_
_entity_poly.entity_id
_entity_poly.type
_entity_poly.pdbx_seq_one_letter_code
_entity_poly.pdbx_strand_id
1 'polypeptide(L)' 'MGRLNGEIVAGTALTFLALLFIFAGMVNPIWAVALPADYVLLAVGIGVIALGFWTASNEKKHPHVEHRH' A
#
# COMPACT_ATOMS: atom_id res chain seq x y z
N MET A 1 -11.45 -17.25 8.92
CA MET A 1 -11.44 -15.77 9.00
C MET A 1 -10.45 -15.29 7.95
N GLY A 2 -10.88 -14.47 6.98
CA GLY A 2 -10.01 -14.01 5.90
C GLY A 2 -8.82 -13.26 6.50
N ARG A 3 -7.60 -13.77 6.28
CA ARG A 3 -6.37 -13.13 6.74
C ARG A 3 -6.24 -11.82 5.96
N LEU A 4 -6.67 -10.73 6.57
CA LEU A 4 -6.48 -9.38 6.04
C LEU A 4 -4.98 -9.19 5.84
N ASN A 5 -4.55 -9.03 4.59
CA ASN A 5 -3.16 -8.77 4.31
C ASN A 5 -2.83 -7.35 4.78
N GLY A 6 -2.12 -7.25 5.91
CA GLY A 6 -1.75 -5.99 6.54
C GLY A 6 -0.92 -5.08 5.62
N GLU A 7 -0.15 -5.67 4.70
CA GLU A 7 0.61 -4.92 3.69
C GLU A 7 -0.34 -4.22 2.72
N ILE A 8 -1.38 -4.91 2.24
CA ILE A 8 -2.37 -4.32 1.33
C ILE A 8 -3.13 -3.18 2.02
N VAL A 9 -3.52 -3.37 3.29
CA VAL A 9 -4.22 -2.32 4.07
C VAL A 9 -3.31 -1.11 4.30
N ALA A 10 -2.08 -1.33 4.75
CA ALA A 10 -1.12 -0.27 5.01
C ALA A 10 -0.77 0.50 3.72
N GLY A 11 -0.50 -0.22 2.63
CA GLY A 11 -0.21 0.38 1.34
C GLY A 11 -1.40 1.18 0.78
N THR A 12 -2.64 0.70 0.97
CA THR A 12 -3.85 1.45 0.60
C THR A 12 -3.98 2.73 1.41
N ALA A 13 -3.73 2.68 2.72
CA ALA A 13 -3.79 3.86 3.58
C ALA A 13 -2.73 4.91 3.19
N LEU A 14 -1.50 4.49 2.91
CA LEU A 14 -0.42 5.37 2.44
C LEU A 14 -0.73 6.00 1.08
N THR A 15 -1.25 5.20 0.15
CA THR A 15 -1.67 5.67 -1.18
C THR A 15 -2.78 6.72 -1.05
N PHE A 16 -3.79 6.44 -0.21
CA PHE A 16 -4.88 7.37 0.05
C PHE A 16 -4.40 8.67 0.68
N LEU A 17 -3.50 8.58 1.66
CA LEU A 17 -2.90 9.76 2.30
C LEU A 17 -2.12 10.62 1.29
N ALA A 18 -1.33 10.00 0.41
CA ALA A 18 -0.61 10.71 -0.64
C ALA A 18 -1.56 11.45 -1.60
N LEU A 19 -2.68 10.83 -1.98
CA LEU A 19 -3.69 11.48 -2.81
C LEU A 19 -4.32 12.69 -2.13
N LEU A 20 -4.53 12.64 -0.80
CA LEU A 20 -5.03 13.80 -0.04
C LEU A 20 -4.04 14.96 -0.05
N PHE A 21 -2.74 14.70 0.09
CA PHE A 21 -1.73 15.76 0.03
C PHE A 21 -1.56 16.33 -1.38
N ILE A 22 -1.59 15.48 -2.42
CA ILE A 22 -1.58 15.94 -3.81
C ILE A 22 -2.79 16.84 -4.07
N PHE A 23 -3.98 16.43 -3.62
CA PHE A 23 -5.18 17.26 -3.74
C PHE A 23 -5.01 18.59 -2.99
N ALA A 24 -4.49 18.58 -1.76
CA ALA A 24 -4.20 19.78 -0.99
C ALA A 24 -3.24 20.73 -1.72
N GLY A 25 -2.23 20.20 -2.42
CA GLY A 25 -1.30 20.97 -3.24
C GLY A 25 -1.95 21.64 -4.45
N MET A 26 -3.04 21.08 -4.99
CA MET A 26 -3.79 21.71 -6.10
C MET A 26 -4.62 22.91 -5.63
N VAL A 27 -5.16 22.87 -4.42
CA VAL A 27 -5.97 23.97 -3.85
C VAL A 27 -5.15 25.01 -3.08
N ASN A 28 -3.94 24.67 -2.62
CA ASN A 28 -3.10 25.59 -1.85
C ASN A 28 -1.62 25.53 -2.28
N PRO A 29 -1.04 26.65 -2.77
CA PRO A 29 0.34 26.69 -3.26
C PRO A 29 1.40 26.45 -2.17
N ILE A 30 1.07 26.65 -0.89
CA ILE A 30 1.97 26.30 0.22
C ILE A 30 2.16 24.79 0.30
N TRP A 31 1.09 24.03 0.04
CA TRP A 31 1.14 22.57 0.00
C TRP A 31 1.79 22.06 -1.31
N ALA A 32 1.73 22.84 -2.40
CA ALA A 32 2.34 22.48 -3.67
C ALA A 32 3.87 22.25 -3.57
N VAL A 33 4.55 22.89 -2.62
CA VAL A 33 5.99 22.68 -2.39
C VAL A 33 6.33 21.25 -1.96
N ALA A 34 5.37 20.55 -1.34
CA ALA A 34 5.53 19.19 -0.84
C ALA A 34 5.17 18.12 -1.89
N LEU A 35 4.61 18.50 -3.05
CA LEU A 35 4.21 17.56 -4.10
C LEU A 35 5.28 16.54 -4.50
N PRO A 36 6.58 16.89 -4.61
CA PRO A 36 7.62 15.89 -4.88
C PRO A 36 7.67 14.78 -3.82
N ALA A 37 7.50 15.13 -2.54
CA ALA A 37 7.44 14.17 -1.45
C ALA A 37 6.13 13.34 -1.48
N ASP A 38 5.01 13.96 -1.87
CA ASP A 38 3.73 13.27 -1.99
C ASP A 38 3.76 12.19 -3.09
N TYR A 39 4.44 12.46 -4.21
CA TYR A 39 4.67 11.45 -5.26
C TYR A 39 5.56 10.30 -4.79
N VAL A 40 6.55 10.57 -3.94
CA VAL A 40 7.37 9.51 -3.31
C VAL A 40 6.50 8.68 -2.35
N LEU A 41 5.68 9.33 -1.52
CA LEU A 41 4.75 8.65 -0.62
C LEU A 41 3.76 7.77 -1.40
N LEU A 42 3.25 8.27 -2.53
CA LEU A 42 2.37 7.51 -3.42
C LEU A 42 3.08 6.27 -3.99
N ALA A 43 4.32 6.41 -4.46
CA ALA A 43 5.12 5.30 -4.98
C ALA A 43 5.38 4.24 -3.90
N VAL A 44 5.67 4.67 -2.66
CA VAL A 44 5.81 3.77 -1.52
C VAL A 44 4.50 3.02 -1.23
N GLY A 45 3.37 3.72 -1.19
CA GLY A 45 2.06 3.12 -0.99
C GLY A 45 1.75 2.03 -2.01
N ILE A 46 1.95 2.32 -3.31
CA ILE A 46 1.79 1.35 -4.40
C ILE A 46 2.76 0.16 -4.24
N GLY A 47 4.01 0.43 -3.87
CA GLY A 47 5.02 -0.61 -3.63
C GLY A 47 4.61 -1.59 -2.53
N VAL A 48 4.09 -1.09 -1.40
CA VAL A 48 3.62 -1.93 -0.29
C VAL A 48 2.39 -2.76 -0.71
N ILE A 49 1.47 -2.19 -1.49
CA ILE A 49 0.34 -2.94 -2.05
C ILE A 49 0.85 -4.08 -2.95
N ALA A 50 1.81 -3.80 -3.83
CA ALA A 50 2.39 -4.80 -4.73
C ALA A 50 3.08 -5.94 -3.95
N LEU A 51 3.82 -5.61 -2.88
CA LEU A 51 4.42 -6.61 -1.98
C LEU A 51 3.34 -7.47 -1.32
N GLY A 52 2.27 -6.85 -0.80
CA GLY A 52 1.14 -7.60 -0.24
C GLY A 52 0.49 -8.57 -1.24
N PHE A 53 0.30 -8.14 -2.49
CA PHE A 53 -0.18 -9.06 -3.53
C PHE A 53 0.79 -10.20 -3.82
N TRP A 54 2.10 -9.92 -3.83
CA TRP A 54 3.11 -10.95 -4.05
C TRP A 54 3.16 -11.97 -2.90
N THR A 55 3.15 -11.50 -1.65
CA THR A 55 3.09 -12.34 -0.44
C THR A 55 1.83 -13.22 -0.45
N ALA A 56 0.66 -12.63 -0.72
CA ALA A 56 -0.60 -13.38 -0.78
C ALA A 56 -0.64 -14.39 -1.93
N SER A 57 0.04 -14.12 -3.05
CA SER A 57 0.14 -15.04 -4.18
C SER A 57 1.08 -16.21 -3.88
N ASN A 58 2.17 -15.97 -3.17
CA ASN A 58 3.13 -17.00 -2.74
C ASN A 58 2.56 -17.90 -1.62
N GLU A 59 1.82 -17.34 -0.65
CA GLU A 59 1.12 -18.13 0.38
C GLU A 59 0.11 -19.12 -0.24
N LYS A 60 -0.55 -18.76 -1.34
CA LYS A 60 -1.47 -19.66 -2.06
C LYS A 60 -0.78 -20.83 -2.75
N LYS A 61 0.52 -20.72 -3.08
CA LYS A 61 1.30 -21.77 -3.74
C LYS A 61 1.84 -22.83 -2.79
N HIS A 62 1.93 -22.53 -1.49
CA HIS A 62 2.27 -23.48 -0.45
C HIS A 62 1.04 -23.71 0.43
N PRO A 63 0.04 -24.50 -0.03
CA PRO A 63 -0.91 -25.05 0.92
C PRO A 63 -0.08 -25.80 1.95
N HIS A 64 -0.21 -25.41 3.21
CA HIS A 64 0.33 -26.16 4.34
C HIS A 64 0.13 -27.64 4.06
N VAL A 65 1.23 -28.36 3.91
CA VAL A 65 1.28 -29.81 4.09
C VAL A 65 1.00 -30.00 5.57
N GLU A 66 -0.27 -29.87 5.96
CA GLU A 66 -0.73 -30.27 7.27
C GLU A 66 -0.73 -31.79 7.26
N HIS A 67 0.43 -32.33 7.65
CA HIS A 67 0.60 -33.73 7.95
C HIS A 67 -0.41 -34.08 9.04
N ARG A 68 -1.48 -34.76 8.63
CA ARG A 68 -2.29 -35.63 9.50
C ARG A 68 -1.35 -36.50 10.32
N HIS A 69 -1.43 -36.41 11.65
CA HIS A 69 -1.14 -37.48 12.60
C HIS A 69 -2.02 -37.30 13.83
#